data_AF-A0A966VDI3-F1
#
_entry.id   AF-A0A966VDI3-F1
#
_cell.length_a   1.000
_cell.length_b   1.000
_cell.length_c   1.000
_cell.angle_alpha   90.00
_cell.angle_beta   90.00
_cell.angle_gamma   90.00
#
_symmetry.space_group_name_H-M   'P 1'
#
loop_
_entity.id
_entity.type
_entity.pdbx_description
1 polymer ?
#
loop_
_entity_poly.entity_id
_entity_poly.type
_entity_poly.pdbx_seq_one_letter_code
_entity_poly.pdbx_strand_id
1 'polypeptide(L)'
;MNVYNRPLEPCGAGTGYDRSGSCSFVPSDGGRHLVCARLDKRFLDFTRSRGNALTGLRPGDHWCLCVGRWHEAYLNDCAPRIVLRSTNREALRGVPLGVLQKYGI
;
A
#
# COMPACT_ATOMS: atom_id res chain seq x y z
N MET A 1 1.78 -9.37 10.92
CA MET A 1 0.46 -9.00 11.48
C MET A 1 -0.13 -7.88 10.65
N ASN A 2 -1.43 -7.95 10.34
CA ASN A 2 -2.16 -6.87 9.68
C ASN A 2 -2.62 -5.80 10.67
N VAL A 3 -3.24 -4.73 10.16
CA VAL A 3 -3.72 -3.58 10.96
C VAL A 3 -4.75 -3.93 12.05
N TYR A 4 -5.32 -5.14 12.03
CA TYR A 4 -6.22 -5.65 13.06
C TYR A 4 -5.55 -6.61 14.04
N ASN A 5 -4.22 -6.65 14.06
CA ASN A 5 -3.44 -7.61 14.85
C ASN A 5 -3.84 -9.07 14.55
N ARG A 6 -4.10 -9.39 13.28
CA ARG A 6 -4.29 -10.76 12.80
C ARG A 6 -3.12 -11.18 11.90
N PRO A 7 -2.96 -12.47 11.55
CA PRO A 7 -1.99 -12.89 10.54
C PRO A 7 -2.10 -12.03 9.27
N LEU A 8 -0.96 -11.71 8.66
CA LEU A 8 -0.92 -10.89 7.45
C LEU A 8 -1.29 -11.76 6.26
N GLU A 9 -2.29 -11.34 5.48
CA GLU A 9 -2.67 -12.04 4.26
C GLU A 9 -1.77 -11.60 3.08
N PRO A 10 -1.56 -12.47 2.07
CA PRO A 10 -0.89 -12.10 0.84
C PRO A 10 -1.58 -10.90 0.17
N CYS A 11 -0.79 -10.07 -0.51
CA CYS A 11 -1.31 -8.94 -1.28
C CYS A 11 -1.45 -9.29 -2.77
N GLY A 12 -0.46 -10.00 -3.34
CA GLY A 12 -0.45 -10.41 -4.75
C GLY A 12 0.86 -11.08 -5.13
N ALA A 13 0.98 -11.58 -6.35
CA ALA A 13 2.23 -12.20 -6.81
C ALA A 13 3.30 -11.13 -7.14
N GLY A 14 4.56 -11.37 -6.75
CA GLY A 14 5.70 -10.52 -7.12
C GLY A 14 5.71 -9.10 -6.51
N THR A 15 4.81 -8.82 -5.56
CA THR A 15 4.79 -7.56 -4.79
C THR A 15 5.49 -7.73 -3.44
N GLY A 16 5.51 -6.67 -2.62
CA GLY A 16 6.28 -6.60 -1.40
C GLY A 16 7.74 -6.23 -1.67
N TYR A 17 8.39 -5.62 -0.67
CA TYR A 17 9.79 -5.18 -0.79
C TYR A 17 10.74 -6.34 -1.15
N ASP A 18 10.53 -7.49 -0.54
CA ASP A 18 11.30 -8.73 -0.75
C ASP A 18 10.73 -9.63 -1.86
N ARG A 19 9.72 -9.16 -2.61
CA ARG A 19 9.02 -9.92 -3.66
C ARG A 19 8.31 -11.19 -3.17
N SER A 20 8.09 -11.33 -1.86
CA SER A 20 7.37 -12.47 -1.25
C SER A 20 5.88 -12.51 -1.59
N GLY A 21 5.33 -11.43 -2.15
CA GLY A 21 3.91 -11.26 -2.41
C GLY A 21 3.10 -10.73 -1.22
N SER A 22 3.76 -10.39 -0.12
CA SER A 22 3.14 -9.85 1.09
C SER A 22 3.74 -8.49 1.46
N CYS A 23 2.94 -7.61 2.09
CA CYS A 23 3.43 -6.31 2.57
C CYS A 23 4.13 -6.44 3.92
N SER A 24 5.04 -7.40 4.03
CA SER A 24 5.75 -7.74 5.26
C SER A 24 6.68 -6.60 5.70
N PHE A 25 6.87 -6.48 7.01
CA PHE A 25 7.82 -5.52 7.54
C PHE A 25 9.23 -6.06 7.36
N VAL A 26 10.03 -5.34 6.59
CA VAL A 26 11.45 -5.64 6.39
C VAL A 26 12.26 -4.49 7.01
N PRO A 27 13.18 -4.75 7.96
CA PRO A 27 13.93 -3.68 8.63
C PRO A 27 14.70 -2.75 7.67
N SER A 28 15.28 -3.30 6.59
CA SER A 28 16.03 -2.57 5.57
C SER A 28 15.17 -1.83 4.55
N ASP A 29 13.85 -2.02 4.56
CA ASP A 29 12.93 -1.30 3.69
C ASP A 29 12.68 0.11 4.23
N GLY A 30 13.51 1.07 3.79
CA GLY A 30 13.34 2.48 4.10
C GLY A 30 12.06 3.09 3.55
N GLY A 31 11.49 2.53 2.47
CA GLY A 31 10.24 2.97 1.87
C GLY A 31 9.01 2.52 2.64
N ARG A 32 9.14 1.47 3.46
CA ARG A 32 8.06 0.86 4.23
C ARG A 32 6.89 0.48 3.31
N HIS A 33 7.09 -0.50 2.42
CA HIS A 33 6.09 -1.07 1.52
C HIS A 33 5.08 -1.94 2.28
N LEU A 34 4.26 -1.29 3.10
CA LEU A 34 3.42 -1.92 4.12
C LEU A 34 1.92 -1.85 3.80
N VAL A 35 1.51 -1.07 2.79
CA VAL A 35 0.11 -0.83 2.44
C VAL A 35 -0.27 -1.63 1.20
N CYS A 36 -1.13 -2.64 1.35
CA CYS A 36 -1.64 -3.38 0.20
C CYS A 36 -2.77 -2.58 -0.47
N ALA A 37 -2.51 -2.01 -1.64
CA ALA A 37 -3.48 -1.24 -2.40
C ALA A 37 -3.93 -1.98 -3.66
N ARG A 38 -5.21 -1.84 -4.00
CA ARG A 38 -5.72 -2.16 -5.33
C ARG A 38 -5.61 -0.91 -6.18
N LEU A 39 -4.70 -0.93 -7.15
CA LEU A 39 -4.33 0.24 -7.94
C LEU A 39 -5.51 0.67 -8.82
N ASP A 40 -5.64 1.98 -9.02
CA ASP A 40 -6.57 2.57 -9.97
C ASP A 40 -5.86 3.61 -10.84
N LYS A 41 -6.53 4.02 -11.92
CA LYS A 41 -5.95 4.95 -12.89
C LYS A 41 -5.59 6.30 -12.24
N ARG A 42 -6.43 6.80 -11.33
CA ARG A 42 -6.24 8.10 -10.67
C ARG A 42 -4.97 8.09 -9.82
N PHE A 43 -4.76 7.04 -9.03
CA PHE A 43 -3.55 6.87 -8.24
C PHE A 43 -2.31 6.69 -9.14
N LEU A 44 -2.39 5.87 -10.18
CA LEU A 44 -1.27 5.61 -11.09
C LEU A 44 -0.79 6.90 -11.79
N ASP A 45 -1.74 7.70 -12.29
CA ASP A 45 -1.44 9.00 -12.92
C ASP A 45 -0.83 9.98 -11.90
N PHE A 46 -1.40 10.04 -10.69
CA PHE A 46 -0.91 10.88 -9.60
C PHE A 46 0.51 10.50 -9.17
N THR A 47 0.77 9.22 -8.88
CA THR A 47 2.07 8.80 -8.37
C THR A 47 3.16 8.98 -9.43
N ARG A 48 2.82 8.80 -10.71
CA ARG A 48 3.70 9.12 -11.83
C ARG A 48 4.03 10.62 -11.89
N SER A 49 3.05 11.51 -11.71
CA SER A 49 3.30 12.97 -11.72
C SER A 49 4.14 13.43 -10.52
N ARG A 50 4.18 12.64 -9.44
CA ARG A 50 5.07 12.83 -8.27
C ARG A 50 6.44 12.13 -8.40
N GLY A 51 6.80 11.69 -9.61
CA GLY A 51 8.10 11.07 -9.89
C GLY A 51 8.24 9.61 -9.44
N ASN A 52 7.13 8.94 -9.09
CA ASN A 52 7.10 7.54 -8.70
C ASN A 52 6.32 6.72 -9.72
N ALA A 53 6.88 6.52 -10.91
CA ALA A 53 6.23 5.72 -11.96
C ALA A 53 6.26 4.22 -11.62
N LEU A 54 5.10 3.61 -11.40
CA LEU A 54 4.95 2.16 -11.21
C LEU A 54 4.77 1.46 -12.58
N THR A 55 5.88 1.24 -13.28
CA THR A 55 5.87 0.63 -14.63
C THR A 55 5.44 -0.84 -14.58
N GLY A 56 4.66 -1.26 -15.57
CA GLY A 56 4.17 -2.65 -15.69
C GLY A 56 2.93 -2.98 -14.85
N LEU A 57 2.47 -2.05 -14.00
CA LEU A 57 1.23 -2.21 -13.24
C LEU A 57 0.06 -1.49 -13.92
N ARG A 58 -1.15 -2.03 -13.72
CA ARG A 58 -2.40 -1.55 -14.32
C ARG A 58 -3.47 -1.37 -13.25
N PRO A 59 -4.54 -0.59 -13.54
CA PRO A 59 -5.71 -0.55 -12.67
C PRO A 59 -6.26 -1.96 -12.39
N GLY A 60 -6.56 -2.25 -11.13
CA GLY A 60 -7.00 -3.56 -10.64
C GLY A 60 -5.89 -4.41 -10.03
N ASP A 61 -4.62 -4.16 -10.36
CA ASP A 61 -3.50 -4.89 -9.78
C ASP A 61 -3.38 -4.58 -8.27
N HIS A 62 -2.91 -5.57 -7.51
CA HIS A 62 -2.63 -5.39 -6.09
C HIS A 62 -1.13 -5.17 -5.88
N TRP A 63 -0.79 -4.17 -5.08
CA TRP A 63 0.61 -3.81 -4.83
C TRP A 63 0.85 -3.27 -3.44
N CYS A 64 1.98 -3.65 -2.85
CA CYS A 64 2.48 -3.07 -1.61
C CYS A 64 3.11 -1.71 -1.88
N LEU A 65 2.43 -0.65 -1.45
CA LEU A 65 2.89 0.72 -1.55
C LEU A 65 3.67 1.14 -0.30
N CYS A 66 4.66 2.01 -0.51
CA CYS A 66 5.28 2.77 0.58
C CYS A 66 4.20 3.51 1.38
N VAL A 67 4.24 3.45 2.71
CA VAL A 67 3.30 4.17 3.58
C VAL A 67 3.25 5.66 3.22
N GLY A 68 4.42 6.28 3.01
CA GLY A 68 4.52 7.69 2.64
C GLY A 68 3.86 8.02 1.30
N ARG A 69 3.96 7.13 0.29
CA ARG A 69 3.34 7.36 -1.03
C ARG A 69 1.84 7.21 -1.01
N TRP A 70 1.33 6.24 -0.24
CA TRP A 70 -0.11 6.13 -0.03
C TRP A 70 -0.64 7.36 0.74
N HIS A 71 0.07 7.82 1.77
CA HIS A 71 -0.32 9.00 2.54
C HIS A 71 -0.26 10.29 1.71
N GLU A 72 0.75 10.48 0.87
CA GLU A 72 0.84 11.59 -0.09
C GLU A 72 -0.39 11.62 -1.01
N ALA A 73 -0.79 10.45 -1.54
CA ALA A 73 -1.97 10.32 -2.36
C ALA A 73 -3.25 10.64 -1.59
N TYR A 74 -3.35 10.21 -0.32
CA TYR A 74 -4.48 10.54 0.56
C TYR A 74 -4.65 12.05 0.74
N LEU A 75 -3.57 12.79 1.00
CA LEU A 75 -3.61 14.24 1.17
C LEU A 75 -3.96 15.00 -0.12
N ASN A 76 -3.90 14.35 -1.28
CA ASN A 76 -4.25 14.90 -2.58
C ASN A 76 -5.53 14.26 -3.16
N ASP A 77 -6.34 13.61 -2.32
CA ASP A 77 -7.56 12.90 -2.68
C ASP A 77 -7.40 11.78 -3.72
N CYS A 78 -6.17 11.35 -4.00
CA CYS A 78 -5.83 10.37 -5.03
C CYS A 78 -5.44 9.00 -4.44
N ALA A 79 -5.70 8.75 -3.15
CA ALA A 79 -5.39 7.46 -2.51
C ALA A 79 -6.23 6.32 -3.10
N PRO A 80 -5.59 5.20 -3.48
CA PRO A 80 -6.29 4.02 -3.96
C PRO A 80 -6.92 3.27 -2.79
N ARG A 81 -7.90 2.41 -3.09
CA ARG A 81 -8.50 1.49 -2.11
C ARG A 81 -7.47 0.48 -1.59
N ILE A 82 -7.62 0.04 -0.35
CA ILE A 82 -6.66 -0.84 0.32
C ILE A 82 -7.30 -2.11 0.86
N VAL A 83 -6.54 -3.20 0.84
CA VAL A 83 -6.93 -4.47 1.44
C VAL A 83 -6.41 -4.48 2.88
N LEU A 84 -7.29 -4.21 3.85
CA LEU A 84 -6.89 -4.01 5.26
C LEU A 84 -6.26 -5.27 5.86
N ARG A 85 -6.77 -6.45 5.51
CA ARG A 85 -6.23 -7.75 5.95
C ARG A 85 -4.84 -8.07 5.41
N SER A 86 -4.43 -7.43 4.30
CA SER A 86 -3.10 -7.55 3.68
C SER A 86 -2.22 -6.32 3.94
N THR A 87 -2.69 -5.34 4.71
CA THR A 87 -1.93 -4.15 5.11
C THR A 87 -1.30 -4.37 6.47
N ASN A 88 0.01 -4.18 6.57
CA ASN A 88 0.78 -4.48 7.75
C ASN A 88 0.55 -3.45 8.86
N ARG A 89 0.48 -3.90 10.12
CA ARG A 89 0.22 -3.03 11.27
C ARG A 89 1.23 -1.89 11.40
N GLU A 90 2.47 -2.07 10.95
CA GLU A 90 3.50 -1.03 11.08
C GLU A 90 3.18 0.19 10.19
N ALA A 91 2.26 0.07 9.23
CA ALA A 91 1.70 1.21 8.50
C ALA A 91 0.99 2.22 9.43
N LEU A 92 0.49 1.76 10.58
CA LEU A 92 -0.20 2.59 11.57
C LEU A 92 0.71 3.63 12.22
N ARG A 93 2.04 3.50 12.09
CA ARG A 93 3.00 4.53 12.50
C ARG A 93 2.94 5.78 11.62
N GLY A 94 2.52 5.63 10.36
CA GLY A 94 2.44 6.74 9.40
C GLY A 94 1.02 7.19 9.10
N VAL A 95 0.02 6.31 9.22
CA VAL A 95 -1.39 6.62 8.93
C VAL A 95 -2.32 6.00 9.98
N PRO A 96 -3.21 6.77 10.63
CA PRO A 96 -4.14 6.23 11.62
C PRO A 96 -5.08 5.16 11.05
N LEU A 97 -5.45 4.17 11.87
CA LEU A 97 -6.35 3.08 11.47
C LEU A 97 -7.68 3.59 10.91
N GLY A 98 -8.28 4.60 11.56
CA GLY A 98 -9.54 5.18 11.10
C GLY A 98 -9.48 5.83 9.72
N VAL A 99 -8.29 6.29 9.28
CA VAL A 99 -8.09 6.77 7.91
C VAL A 99 -8.02 5.60 6.95
N LEU A 100 -7.18 4.59 7.25
CA LEU A 100 -7.07 3.38 6.43
C LEU A 100 -8.42 2.68 6.24
N GLN A 101 -9.23 2.58 7.31
CA GLN A 101 -10.55 1.95 7.27
C GLN A 101 -11.51 2.59 6.25
N LYS A 102 -11.44 3.91 6.05
CA LYS A 102 -12.28 4.61 5.06
C LYS A 102 -11.98 4.18 3.61
N TYR A 103 -10.79 3.64 3.37
CA TYR A 103 -10.33 3.18 2.04
C TYR A 103 -10.38 1.65 1.91
N GLY A 104 -10.80 0.93 2.96
CA GLY A 104 -10.84 -0.53 3.01
C GLY A 104 -11.74 -1.17 1.95
N ILE A 105 -11.30 -2.27 1.37
CA ILE A 105 -12.09 -3.22 0.56
C ILE A 105 -11.92 -4.65 1.07
#